data_AF-A0A933H0D2-F1
#
_entry.id   AF-A0A933H0D2-F1
#
_cell.length_a   1.000
_cell.length_b   1.000
_cell.length_c   1.000
_cell.angle_alpha   90.00
_cell.angle_beta   90.00
_cell.angle_gamma   90.00
#
_symmetry.space_group_name_H-M   'P 1'
#
loop_
_entity.id
_entity.type
_entity.pdbx_description
1 polymer ?
#
loop_
_entity_poly.entity_id
_entity_poly.type
_entity_poly.pdbx_seq_one_letter_code
_entity_poly.pdbx_strand_id
1 'polypeptide(L)'
;MKRALLVAGGIDRRQNHPRYRNDLAAFYRLLVQERRYDRQDVRVHLGPGAFEDLDGDGEVEECRPATRREIIAGFEWLAMPRAEDDIAFLVVSNHGDDEGLCPWGLEDVVRPADLEQPFRGSLATKVFVFGQCHAGIFSRLSLPRSVVLCACSQDEPSHACPEPIEYDEFLYHLVAALAGQYPDRASSPPGSVPSGIATIEDAFNYASAMDRMQETPLLSDPDGLAGGVSP
;
A
#
# COMPACT_ATOMS: atom_id res chain seq x y z
N MET A 1 -8.55 -4.91 -16.78
CA MET A 1 -9.24 -5.02 -15.46
C MET A 1 -8.29 -4.59 -14.35
N LYS A 2 -8.77 -3.94 -13.29
CA LYS A 2 -7.94 -3.53 -12.16
C LYS A 2 -8.43 -4.21 -10.89
N ARG A 3 -7.54 -4.77 -10.07
CA ARG A 3 -7.89 -5.06 -8.66
C ARG A 3 -6.84 -4.55 -7.71
N ALA A 4 -7.28 -4.28 -6.50
CA ALA A 4 -6.43 -3.83 -5.42
C ALA A 4 -6.59 -4.70 -4.18
N LEU A 5 -5.49 -4.91 -3.47
CA LEU A 5 -5.46 -5.48 -2.13
C LEU A 5 -4.84 -4.44 -1.19
N LEU A 6 -5.53 -4.14 -0.10
CA LEU A 6 -5.09 -3.22 0.94
C LEU A 6 -4.92 -4.00 2.24
N VAL A 7 -3.75 -3.93 2.88
CA VAL A 7 -3.41 -4.74 4.05
C VAL A 7 -2.87 -3.89 5.19
N ALA A 8 -3.51 -4.02 6.35
CA ALA A 8 -3.09 -3.40 7.61
C ALA A 8 -3.46 -4.32 8.77
N GLY A 9 -2.49 -5.03 9.34
CA GLY A 9 -2.78 -5.92 10.45
C GLY A 9 -2.77 -5.24 11.81
N GLY A 10 -1.84 -4.33 12.05
CA GLY A 10 -1.15 -4.39 13.34
C GLY A 10 -0.53 -5.78 13.57
N ILE A 11 0.05 -5.97 14.75
CA ILE A 11 0.46 -7.31 15.22
C ILE A 11 -0.58 -7.86 16.20
N ASP A 12 -1.12 -6.98 17.04
CA ASP A 12 -2.18 -7.25 18.01
C ASP A 12 -2.98 -5.96 18.29
N ARG A 13 -3.93 -6.02 19.24
CA ARG A 13 -4.76 -4.86 19.62
C ARG A 13 -3.97 -3.64 20.12
N ARG A 14 -2.80 -3.84 20.74
CA ARG A 14 -1.99 -2.76 21.30
C ARG A 14 -1.14 -2.09 20.23
N GLN A 15 -0.76 -2.86 19.23
CA GLN A 15 0.09 -2.42 18.12
C GLN A 15 -0.72 -2.11 16.85
N ASN A 16 -2.05 -2.15 16.90
CA ASN A 16 -2.90 -1.74 15.79
C ASN A 16 -3.24 -0.25 15.91
N HIS A 17 -2.32 0.59 15.44
CA HIS A 17 -2.45 2.04 15.51
C HIS A 17 -3.51 2.56 14.53
N PRO A 18 -4.26 3.64 14.87
CA PRO A 18 -5.26 4.25 13.99
C PRO A 18 -4.73 4.61 12.59
N ARG A 19 -3.45 5.01 12.50
CA ARG A 19 -2.79 5.38 11.23
C ARG A 19 -2.92 4.32 10.14
N TYR A 20 -2.82 3.03 10.49
CA TYR A 20 -2.88 1.96 9.50
C TYR A 20 -4.25 1.89 8.82
N ARG A 21 -5.33 2.08 9.60
CA ARG A 21 -6.69 2.17 9.08
C ARG A 21 -6.85 3.44 8.23
N ASN A 22 -6.27 4.56 8.66
CA ASN A 22 -6.35 5.83 7.93
C ASN A 22 -5.64 5.75 6.56
N ASP A 23 -4.45 5.14 6.50
CA ASP A 23 -3.73 4.90 5.25
C ASP A 23 -4.56 4.06 4.28
N LEU A 24 -5.11 2.93 4.75
CA LEU A 24 -5.95 2.07 3.90
C LEU A 24 -7.19 2.79 3.41
N ALA A 25 -7.86 3.57 4.27
CA ALA A 25 -9.03 4.37 3.89
C ALA A 25 -8.70 5.43 2.83
N ALA A 26 -7.53 6.07 2.93
CA ALA A 26 -7.06 7.04 1.93
C ALA A 26 -6.86 6.38 0.56
N PHE A 27 -6.18 5.22 0.52
CA PHE A 27 -6.00 4.47 -0.73
C PHE A 27 -7.31 3.88 -1.26
N TYR A 28 -8.18 3.35 -0.40
CA TYR A 28 -9.48 2.84 -0.81
C TYR A 28 -10.31 3.93 -1.51
N ARG A 29 -10.37 5.13 -0.91
CA ARG A 29 -11.06 6.28 -1.49
C ARG A 29 -10.47 6.68 -2.84
N LEU A 30 -9.15 6.78 -2.96
CA LEU A 30 -8.45 7.04 -4.21
C LEU A 30 -8.87 6.03 -5.29
N LEU A 31 -8.83 4.73 -4.96
CA LEU A 31 -9.09 3.66 -5.91
C LEU A 31 -10.55 3.65 -6.39
N VAL A 32 -11.51 3.75 -5.47
CA VAL A 32 -12.95 3.64 -5.79
C VAL A 32 -13.49 4.95 -6.37
N GLN A 33 -13.24 6.08 -5.71
CA GLN A 33 -13.88 7.35 -6.06
C GLN A 33 -13.19 8.05 -7.25
N GLU A 34 -11.86 7.97 -7.34
CA GLU A 34 -11.10 8.69 -8.37
C GLU A 34 -10.64 7.78 -9.51
N ARG A 35 -10.15 6.57 -9.19
CA ARG A 35 -9.64 5.61 -10.20
C ARG A 35 -10.68 4.61 -10.70
N ARG A 36 -11.91 4.70 -10.19
CA ARG A 36 -13.09 3.95 -10.65
C ARG A 36 -12.91 2.43 -10.62
N TYR A 37 -12.20 1.94 -9.60
CA TYR A 37 -12.24 0.51 -9.29
C TYR A 37 -13.65 0.15 -8.84
N ASP A 38 -14.16 -0.99 -9.31
CA ASP A 38 -15.36 -1.57 -8.73
C ASP A 38 -15.04 -2.00 -7.29
N ARG A 39 -15.95 -1.75 -6.33
CA ARG A 39 -15.72 -2.14 -4.92
C ARG A 39 -15.41 -3.62 -4.74
N GLN A 40 -16.03 -4.50 -5.55
CA GLN A 40 -15.78 -5.95 -5.54
C GLN A 40 -14.34 -6.33 -5.95
N ASP A 41 -13.65 -5.42 -6.65
CA ASP A 41 -12.29 -5.57 -7.12
C ASP A 41 -11.28 -4.88 -6.19
N VAL A 42 -11.72 -4.35 -5.04
CA VAL A 42 -10.85 -3.87 -3.96
C VAL A 42 -11.09 -4.72 -2.72
N ARG A 43 -10.08 -5.45 -2.28
CA ARG A 43 -10.14 -6.27 -1.07
C ARG A 43 -9.32 -5.63 0.05
N VAL A 44 -9.87 -5.62 1.26
CA VAL A 44 -9.22 -5.03 2.42
C VAL A 44 -9.01 -6.09 3.49
N HIS A 45 -7.82 -6.09 4.10
CA HIS A 45 -7.45 -6.90 5.25
C HIS A 45 -7.06 -5.97 6.38
N LEU A 46 -7.83 -5.98 7.47
CA LEU A 46 -7.69 -5.03 8.57
C LEU A 46 -7.79 -5.73 9.92
N GLY A 47 -6.67 -5.80 10.67
CA GLY A 47 -6.60 -6.38 12.01
C GLY A 47 -7.32 -7.73 12.14
N PRO A 48 -8.26 -7.91 13.10
CA PRO A 48 -9.02 -9.15 13.25
C PRO A 48 -10.15 -9.32 12.23
N GLY A 49 -10.32 -8.40 11.28
CA GLY A 49 -11.49 -8.24 10.44
C GLY A 49 -12.48 -7.23 11.02
N ALA A 50 -13.19 -6.50 10.16
CA ALA A 50 -14.06 -5.41 10.56
C ALA A 50 -15.11 -5.08 9.47
N PHE A 51 -16.09 -4.25 9.82
CA PHE A 51 -16.93 -3.54 8.86
C PHE A 51 -16.67 -2.04 9.06
N GLU A 52 -16.14 -1.38 8.04
CA GLU A 52 -15.63 0.00 8.13
C GLU A 52 -16.12 0.80 6.93
N ASP A 53 -16.59 2.03 7.15
CA ASP A 53 -16.82 2.99 6.08
C ASP A 53 -15.47 3.63 5.70
N LEU A 54 -14.82 3.09 4.67
CA LEU A 54 -13.47 3.47 4.28
C LEU A 54 -13.45 4.71 3.39
N ASP A 55 -14.51 4.98 2.64
CA ASP A 55 -14.58 6.10 1.70
C ASP A 55 -15.51 7.25 2.14
N GLY A 56 -16.21 7.09 3.25
CA GLY A 56 -17.03 8.10 3.90
C GLY A 56 -18.40 8.31 3.24
N ASP A 57 -18.90 7.30 2.52
CA ASP A 57 -20.18 7.39 1.81
C ASP A 57 -21.38 6.87 2.62
N GLY A 58 -21.12 6.35 3.82
CA GLY A 58 -22.12 5.81 4.74
C GLY A 58 -22.39 4.31 4.57
N GLU A 59 -21.82 3.65 3.56
CA GLU A 59 -21.81 2.20 3.42
C GLU A 59 -20.54 1.61 4.04
N VAL A 60 -20.62 0.38 4.56
CA VAL A 60 -19.47 -0.26 5.21
C VAL A 60 -18.87 -1.35 4.33
N GLU A 61 -17.54 -1.35 4.22
CA GLU A 61 -16.76 -2.40 3.59
C GLU A 61 -16.50 -3.55 4.54
N GLU A 62 -16.72 -4.78 4.07
CA GLU A 62 -16.25 -5.98 4.74
C GLU A 62 -14.71 -6.07 4.64
N CYS A 63 -14.03 -5.86 5.75
CA CYS A 63 -12.60 -6.06 5.90
C CYS A 63 -12.34 -7.47 6.46
N ARG A 64 -11.51 -8.25 5.77
CA ARG A 64 -11.10 -9.57 6.24
C ARG A 64 -10.02 -9.47 7.33
N PRO A 65 -9.84 -10.53 8.14
CA PRO A 65 -8.71 -10.59 9.05
C PRO A 65 -7.38 -10.47 8.30
N ALA A 66 -6.42 -9.76 8.87
CA ALA A 66 -5.06 -9.62 8.35
C ALA A 66 -4.11 -10.67 8.96
N THR A 67 -4.59 -11.90 9.13
CA THR A 67 -3.73 -13.03 9.53
C THR A 67 -2.85 -13.46 8.36
N ARG A 68 -1.77 -14.19 8.63
CA ARG A 68 -0.84 -14.68 7.60
C ARG A 68 -1.58 -15.45 6.51
N ARG A 69 -2.51 -16.31 6.93
CA ARG A 69 -3.33 -17.13 6.03
C ARG A 69 -4.20 -16.28 5.10
N GLU A 70 -4.89 -15.27 5.64
CA GLU A 70 -5.76 -14.42 4.82
C GLU A 70 -4.94 -13.52 3.90
N ILE A 71 -3.81 -12.98 4.35
CA ILE A 71 -2.90 -12.18 3.50
C ILE A 71 -2.42 -12.99 2.30
N ILE A 72 -1.98 -14.23 2.51
CA ILE A 72 -1.55 -15.11 1.41
C ILE A 72 -2.73 -15.40 0.47
N ALA A 73 -3.92 -15.70 1.00
CA ALA A 73 -5.12 -15.87 0.18
C ALA A 73 -5.51 -14.58 -0.60
N GLY A 74 -5.18 -13.41 -0.04
CA GLY A 74 -5.28 -12.11 -0.70
C GLY A 74 -4.33 -12.00 -1.89
N PHE A 75 -3.07 -12.39 -1.73
CA PHE A 75 -2.09 -12.41 -2.82
C PHE A 75 -2.50 -13.36 -3.95
N GLU A 76 -2.98 -14.55 -3.60
CA GLU A 76 -3.54 -15.50 -4.57
C GLU A 76 -4.70 -14.90 -5.35
N TRP A 77 -5.66 -14.28 -4.67
CA TRP A 77 -6.79 -13.61 -5.32
C TRP A 77 -6.36 -12.43 -6.20
N LEU A 78 -5.36 -11.65 -5.76
CA LEU A 78 -4.83 -10.53 -6.53
C LEU A 78 -4.17 -11.03 -7.83
N ALA A 79 -3.48 -12.17 -7.77
CA ALA A 79 -2.80 -12.81 -8.90
C ALA A 79 -3.73 -13.59 -9.87
N MET A 80 -4.92 -14.02 -9.42
CA MET A 80 -5.88 -14.81 -10.21
C MET A 80 -6.44 -14.06 -11.43
N PRO A 81 -6.63 -14.83 -12.52
CA PRO A 81 -5.87 -14.72 -13.77
C PRO A 81 -5.93 -13.33 -14.37
N ARG A 82 -4.81 -12.93 -14.96
CA ARG A 82 -4.57 -11.57 -15.43
C ARG A 82 -3.97 -11.54 -16.81
N ALA A 83 -4.55 -10.73 -17.69
CA ALA A 83 -3.97 -10.38 -18.97
C ALA A 83 -2.93 -9.26 -18.81
N GLU A 84 -2.18 -8.96 -19.87
CA GLU A 84 -1.11 -7.95 -19.85
C GLU A 84 -1.61 -6.52 -19.58
N ASP A 85 -2.86 -6.24 -19.93
CA ASP A 85 -3.55 -4.96 -19.71
C ASP A 85 -4.19 -4.83 -18.31
N ASP A 86 -4.07 -5.87 -17.48
CA ASP A 86 -4.57 -5.83 -16.10
C ASP A 86 -3.56 -5.21 -15.13
N ILE A 87 -4.10 -4.57 -14.08
CA ILE A 87 -3.32 -4.02 -12.97
C ILE A 87 -3.65 -4.78 -11.68
N ALA A 88 -2.61 -5.27 -11.01
CA ALA A 88 -2.62 -5.78 -9.65
C ALA A 88 -1.97 -4.75 -8.73
N PHE A 89 -2.78 -4.05 -7.92
CA PHE A 89 -2.32 -3.02 -7.00
C PHE A 89 -2.30 -3.55 -5.56
N LEU A 90 -1.19 -3.41 -4.84
CA LEU A 90 -1.07 -3.79 -3.43
C LEU A 90 -0.61 -2.59 -2.62
N VAL A 91 -1.26 -2.36 -1.48
CA VAL A 91 -0.78 -1.44 -0.45
C VAL A 91 -0.70 -2.17 0.88
N VAL A 92 0.42 -2.01 1.57
CA VAL A 92 0.64 -2.49 2.92
C VAL A 92 0.96 -1.29 3.81
N SER A 93 0.14 -1.06 4.84
CA SER A 93 0.45 -0.11 5.93
C SER A 93 0.37 -0.87 7.25
N ASN A 94 1.51 -1.26 7.80
CA ASN A 94 1.56 -2.17 8.94
C ASN A 94 2.89 -2.09 9.70
N HIS A 95 3.06 -2.96 10.70
CA HIS A 95 4.39 -3.33 11.22
C HIS A 95 5.12 -4.29 10.26
N GLY A 96 6.44 -4.28 10.37
CA GLY A 96 7.35 -5.18 9.68
C GLY A 96 8.62 -5.37 10.49
N ASP A 97 9.35 -6.42 10.15
CA ASP A 97 10.69 -6.70 10.66
C ASP A 97 11.63 -7.05 9.48
N ASP A 98 12.87 -7.41 9.80
CA ASP A 98 13.92 -7.75 8.84
C ASP A 98 13.66 -9.04 8.06
N GLU A 99 12.59 -9.79 8.36
CA GLU A 99 12.15 -10.95 7.60
C GLU A 99 10.89 -10.68 6.75
N GLY A 100 10.05 -9.73 7.15
CA GLY A 100 8.93 -9.28 6.32
C GLY A 100 7.79 -8.58 7.06
N LEU A 101 6.57 -8.78 6.54
CA LEU A 101 5.34 -8.16 7.03
C LEU A 101 4.81 -8.93 8.25
N CYS A 102 4.61 -8.25 9.38
CA CYS A 102 4.06 -8.86 10.59
C CYS A 102 2.53 -8.97 10.53
N PRO A 103 1.93 -10.17 10.40
CA PRO A 103 0.47 -10.32 10.37
C PRO A 103 -0.19 -10.12 11.75
N TRP A 104 -1.51 -9.96 11.74
CA TRP A 104 -2.32 -9.96 12.95
C TRP A 104 -2.27 -11.32 13.66
N GLY A 105 -2.20 -11.29 14.99
CA GLY A 105 -2.32 -12.46 15.84
C GLY A 105 -0.98 -13.04 16.32
N LEU A 106 0.11 -12.27 16.22
CA LEU A 106 1.47 -12.72 16.56
C LEU A 106 1.87 -13.99 15.78
N GLU A 107 1.41 -14.11 14.52
CA GLU A 107 1.77 -15.21 13.63
C GLU A 107 3.16 -14.98 13.00
N ASP A 108 3.70 -16.01 12.35
CA ASP A 108 4.95 -15.90 11.57
C ASP A 108 4.81 -14.86 10.44
N VAL A 109 5.90 -14.19 10.10
CA VAL A 109 5.88 -13.13 9.10
C VAL A 109 5.48 -13.61 7.71
N VAL A 110 4.95 -12.68 6.92
CA VAL A 110 4.74 -12.83 5.48
C VAL A 110 6.00 -12.34 4.77
N ARG A 111 6.72 -13.26 4.12
CA ARG A 111 8.02 -12.99 3.48
C ARG A 111 7.84 -12.63 2.00
N PRO A 112 8.83 -12.01 1.33
CA PRO A 112 8.76 -11.71 -0.10
C PRO A 112 8.36 -12.91 -0.97
N ALA A 113 8.88 -14.11 -0.66
CA ALA A 113 8.55 -15.33 -1.40
C ALA A 113 7.06 -15.72 -1.33
N ASP A 114 6.37 -15.40 -0.23
CA ASP A 114 4.92 -15.64 -0.08
C ASP A 114 4.12 -14.77 -1.06
N LEU A 115 4.61 -13.58 -1.41
CA LEU A 115 4.03 -12.71 -2.43
C LEU A 115 4.44 -13.12 -3.85
N GLU A 116 5.70 -13.51 -4.08
CA GLU A 116 6.17 -13.88 -5.42
C GLU A 116 5.47 -15.11 -5.97
N GLN A 117 5.26 -16.12 -5.12
CA GLN A 117 4.80 -17.43 -5.55
C GLN A 117 3.47 -17.38 -6.32
N PRO A 118 2.41 -16.68 -5.85
CA PRO A 118 1.18 -16.52 -6.61
C PRO A 118 1.34 -15.81 -7.97
N PHE A 119 2.32 -14.91 -8.11
CA PHE A 119 2.48 -14.07 -9.30
C PHE A 119 3.39 -14.64 -10.39
N ARG A 120 4.04 -15.80 -10.19
CA ARG A 120 5.00 -16.40 -11.15
C ARG A 120 4.44 -16.60 -12.57
N GLY A 121 3.13 -16.79 -12.72
CA GLY A 121 2.46 -16.94 -14.02
C GLY A 121 1.63 -15.74 -14.45
N SER A 122 1.67 -14.64 -13.71
CA SER A 122 0.78 -13.48 -13.94
C SER A 122 1.41 -12.49 -14.93
N LEU A 123 0.66 -12.15 -15.98
CA LEU A 123 1.05 -11.17 -16.99
C LEU A 123 0.68 -9.72 -16.61
N ALA A 124 -0.07 -9.54 -15.52
CA ALA A 124 -0.48 -8.22 -15.03
C ALA A 124 0.71 -7.29 -14.84
N THR A 125 0.46 -5.99 -15.00
CA THR A 125 1.30 -4.97 -14.35
C THR A 125 1.04 -5.03 -12.84
N LYS A 126 2.11 -5.13 -12.06
CA LYS A 126 2.07 -5.26 -10.60
C LYS A 126 2.60 -3.98 -10.01
N VAL A 127 1.81 -3.31 -9.18
CA VAL A 127 2.26 -2.11 -8.46
C VAL A 127 2.07 -2.37 -6.99
N PHE A 128 3.18 -2.50 -6.26
CA PHE A 128 3.19 -2.88 -4.86
C PHE A 128 3.79 -1.76 -4.02
N VAL A 129 3.07 -1.35 -2.98
CA VAL A 129 3.44 -0.25 -2.09
C VAL A 129 3.55 -0.79 -0.66
N PHE A 130 4.70 -0.57 -0.01
CA PHE A 130 5.02 -1.08 1.31
C PHE A 130 5.43 0.06 2.24
N GLY A 131 4.61 0.34 3.26
CA GLY A 131 4.85 1.39 4.27
C GLY A 131 5.36 0.87 5.61
N GLN A 132 5.59 -0.43 5.77
CA GLN A 132 6.05 -0.99 7.04
C GLN A 132 7.56 -0.81 7.27
N CYS A 133 8.02 -0.97 8.51
CA CYS A 133 9.44 -1.04 8.83
C CYS A 133 10.14 -2.13 8.00
N HIS A 134 11.39 -1.88 7.59
CA HIS A 134 12.18 -2.80 6.77
C HIS A 134 11.54 -3.14 5.41
N ALA A 135 10.62 -2.31 4.91
CA ALA A 135 9.88 -2.52 3.66
C ALA A 135 10.80 -2.81 2.46
N GLY A 136 12.02 -2.27 2.46
CA GLY A 136 13.01 -2.48 1.39
C GLY A 136 13.35 -3.95 1.11
N ILE A 137 13.06 -4.89 2.01
CA ILE A 137 13.21 -6.32 1.73
C ILE A 137 12.34 -6.79 0.54
N PHE A 138 11.20 -6.11 0.31
CA PHE A 138 10.32 -6.36 -0.83
C PHE A 138 10.75 -5.65 -2.11
N SER A 139 11.78 -4.79 -2.10
CA SER A 139 12.24 -4.12 -3.33
C SER A 139 12.90 -5.06 -4.36
N ARG A 140 13.32 -6.25 -3.91
CA ARG A 140 14.08 -7.22 -4.73
C ARG A 140 13.23 -8.38 -5.25
N LEU A 141 11.92 -8.18 -5.41
CA LEU A 141 11.03 -9.20 -5.97
C LEU A 141 11.47 -9.56 -7.38
N SER A 142 11.63 -10.86 -7.64
CA SER A 142 11.97 -11.43 -8.94
C SER A 142 10.72 -11.63 -9.80
N LEU A 143 9.94 -10.56 -9.99
CA LEU A 143 8.70 -10.57 -10.75
C LEU A 143 8.80 -9.63 -11.95
N PRO A 144 8.52 -10.11 -13.18
CA PRO A 144 8.41 -9.22 -14.33
C PRO A 144 7.16 -8.35 -14.22
N ARG A 145 7.23 -7.20 -14.89
CA ARG A 145 6.19 -6.17 -14.94
C ARG A 145 5.79 -5.72 -13.55
N SER A 146 6.77 -5.53 -12.67
CA SER A 146 6.56 -5.08 -11.30
C SER A 146 7.17 -3.71 -11.06
N VAL A 147 6.43 -2.88 -10.33
CA VAL A 147 6.87 -1.61 -9.77
C VAL A 147 6.65 -1.71 -8.27
N VAL A 148 7.72 -1.61 -7.48
CA VAL A 148 7.68 -1.74 -6.03
C VAL A 148 8.15 -0.44 -5.39
N LEU A 149 7.32 0.09 -4.49
CA LEU A 149 7.57 1.29 -3.71
C LEU A 149 7.69 0.87 -2.25
N CYS A 150 8.75 1.29 -1.58
CA CYS A 150 8.98 1.07 -0.16
C CYS A 150 9.16 2.42 0.53
N ALA A 151 8.55 2.62 1.70
CA ALA A 151 8.74 3.81 2.53
C ALA A 151 10.19 3.94 3.04
N CYS A 152 10.83 2.80 3.30
CA CYS A 152 12.15 2.72 3.87
C CYS A 152 12.98 1.61 3.22
N SER A 153 14.30 1.65 3.43
CA SER A 153 15.20 0.57 3.07
C SER A 153 15.00 -0.67 3.96
N GLN A 154 15.70 -1.76 3.62
CA GLN A 154 15.59 -3.01 4.40
C GLN A 154 16.24 -2.89 5.80
N ASP A 155 17.09 -1.89 6.03
CA ASP A 155 17.95 -1.79 7.21
C ASP A 155 17.48 -0.70 8.19
N GLU A 156 16.29 -0.13 7.98
CA GLU A 156 15.76 0.98 8.78
C GLU A 156 14.24 0.85 8.98
N PRO A 157 13.68 1.48 10.04
CA PRO A 157 12.25 1.54 10.25
C PRO A 157 11.58 2.53 9.30
N SER A 158 10.27 2.36 9.10
CA SER A 158 9.42 3.43 8.56
C SER A 158 8.78 4.23 9.67
N HIS A 159 8.31 5.43 9.36
CA HIS A 159 7.83 6.36 10.36
C HIS A 159 6.40 6.86 10.13
N ALA A 160 5.69 7.04 11.24
CA ALA A 160 4.46 7.82 11.22
C ALA A 160 4.77 9.30 11.00
N CYS A 161 3.79 10.00 10.43
CA CYS A 161 3.80 11.44 10.39
C CYS A 161 3.94 12.03 11.81
N PRO A 162 4.58 13.20 11.97
CA PRO A 162 4.53 13.95 13.21
C PRO A 162 3.09 14.31 13.60
N GLU A 163 2.79 14.25 14.91
CA GLU A 163 1.50 14.69 15.44
C GLU A 163 1.17 16.12 14.99
N PRO A 164 -0.12 16.41 14.66
CA PRO A 164 -1.31 15.58 14.89
C PRO A 164 -1.70 14.67 13.71
N ILE A 165 -0.84 14.49 12.70
CA ILE A 165 -1.19 13.74 11.49
C ILE A 165 -1.10 12.24 11.78
N GLU A 166 -2.22 11.52 11.68
CA GLU A 166 -2.30 10.07 11.99
C GLU A 166 -2.22 9.21 10.72
N TYR A 167 -1.08 9.26 10.04
CA TYR A 167 -0.75 8.47 8.84
C TYR A 167 0.70 7.99 8.90
N ASP A 168 1.07 7.04 8.06
CA ASP A 168 2.48 6.78 7.72
C ASP A 168 3.02 7.94 6.85
N GLU A 169 4.24 8.43 7.12
CA GLU A 169 4.78 9.65 6.46
C GLU A 169 4.89 9.49 4.95
N PHE A 170 5.54 8.42 4.49
CA PHE A 170 5.71 8.17 3.08
C PHE A 170 4.35 7.91 2.40
N LEU A 171 3.50 7.05 2.98
CA LEU A 171 2.19 6.75 2.40
C LEU A 171 1.26 7.97 2.36
N TYR A 172 1.33 8.85 3.35
CA TYR A 172 0.57 10.10 3.41
C TYR A 172 0.91 11.00 2.22
N HIS A 173 2.19 11.17 1.92
CA HIS A 173 2.63 11.96 0.77
C HIS A 173 2.36 11.27 -0.57
N LEU A 174 2.52 9.95 -0.63
CA LEU A 174 2.27 9.16 -1.84
C LEU A 174 0.79 9.20 -2.25
N VAL A 175 -0.13 8.91 -1.31
CA VAL A 175 -1.57 8.95 -1.61
C VAL A 175 -2.02 10.37 -1.93
N ALA A 176 -1.42 11.38 -1.30
CA ALA A 176 -1.72 12.78 -1.61
C ALA A 176 -1.32 13.13 -3.04
N ALA A 177 -0.10 12.77 -3.46
CA ALA A 177 0.37 12.97 -4.83
C ALA A 177 -0.58 12.35 -5.86
N LEU A 178 -0.96 11.09 -5.63
CA LEU A 178 -1.88 10.36 -6.51
C LEU A 178 -3.27 11.02 -6.53
N ALA A 179 -3.81 11.43 -5.39
CA ALA A 179 -5.12 12.08 -5.30
C ALA A 179 -5.12 13.55 -5.75
N GLY A 180 -3.95 14.19 -5.83
CA GLY A 180 -3.84 15.64 -6.01
C GLY A 180 -4.28 16.45 -4.78
N GLN A 181 -4.48 15.81 -3.62
CA GLN A 181 -4.90 16.44 -2.37
C GLN A 181 -4.57 15.53 -1.17
N TYR A 182 -4.32 16.13 0.00
CA TYR A 182 -4.08 15.36 1.23
C TYR A 182 -5.37 14.66 1.74
N PRO A 183 -5.25 13.43 2.28
CA PRO A 183 -6.39 12.59 2.63
C PRO A 183 -7.23 13.07 3.82
N ASP A 184 -6.64 13.89 4.71
CA ASP A 184 -7.26 14.52 5.87
C ASP A 184 -7.94 15.86 5.54
N ARG A 185 -7.74 16.38 4.32
CA ARG A 185 -8.19 17.72 3.88
C ARG A 185 -7.73 18.86 4.81
N ALA A 186 -6.76 18.59 5.69
CA ALA A 186 -6.19 19.58 6.56
C ALA A 186 -5.30 20.52 5.74
N SER A 187 -5.34 21.81 6.05
CA SER A 187 -4.58 22.82 5.32
C SER A 187 -3.08 22.66 5.57
N SER A 188 -2.40 21.97 4.64
CA SER A 188 -0.98 22.06 4.28
C SER A 188 0.11 21.65 5.29
N PRO A 189 0.89 20.59 4.99
CA PRO A 189 2.35 20.68 4.92
C PRO A 189 2.75 21.70 3.82
N PRO A 190 3.91 22.35 3.89
CA PRO A 190 4.28 23.43 2.98
C PRO A 190 4.44 22.92 1.54
N GLY A 191 3.45 23.19 0.69
CA GLY A 191 3.45 22.83 -0.72
C GLY A 191 2.04 22.62 -1.23
N SER A 192 1.71 23.18 -2.40
CA SER A 192 0.54 22.70 -3.15
C SER A 192 0.87 21.28 -3.62
N VAL A 193 0.08 20.28 -3.20
CA VAL A 193 0.14 18.95 -3.83
C VAL A 193 -0.04 19.18 -5.32
N PRO A 194 0.89 18.73 -6.18
CA PRO A 194 0.74 18.91 -7.62
C PRO A 194 -0.59 18.33 -8.04
N SER A 195 -1.35 19.08 -8.84
CA SER A 195 -2.69 18.66 -9.24
C SER A 195 -2.60 17.35 -10.02
N GLY A 196 -3.05 16.26 -9.40
CA GLY A 196 -3.19 14.93 -10.01
C GLY A 196 -1.91 14.45 -10.69
N ILE A 197 -0.92 14.03 -9.91
CA ILE A 197 0.24 13.36 -10.47
C ILE A 197 -0.22 12.09 -11.22
N ALA A 198 0.17 11.98 -12.49
CA ALA A 198 -0.38 10.99 -13.41
C ALA A 198 0.29 9.61 -13.32
N THR A 199 1.49 9.53 -12.73
CA THR A 199 2.33 8.33 -12.79
C THR A 199 2.80 7.91 -11.40
N ILE A 200 3.08 6.61 -11.24
CA ILE A 200 3.65 6.06 -10.02
C ILE A 200 5.06 6.64 -9.75
N GLU A 201 5.87 6.85 -10.79
CA GLU A 201 7.20 7.45 -10.66
C GLU A 201 7.15 8.89 -10.12
N ASP A 202 6.30 9.73 -10.69
CA ASP A 202 6.14 11.11 -10.22
C ASP A 202 5.61 11.15 -8.79
N ALA A 203 4.70 10.23 -8.43
CA ALA A 203 4.12 10.18 -7.09
C ALA A 203 5.15 9.72 -6.06
N PHE A 204 6.00 8.75 -6.41
CA PHE A 204 7.14 8.32 -5.61
C PHE A 204 8.14 9.48 -5.41
N ASN A 205 8.49 10.20 -6.48
CA ASN A 205 9.41 11.32 -6.42
C ASN A 205 8.88 12.45 -5.52
N TYR A 206 7.57 12.74 -5.61
CA TYR A 206 6.94 13.69 -4.70
C TYR A 206 6.97 13.21 -3.26
N ALA A 207 6.57 11.97 -3.00
CA ALA A 207 6.55 11.41 -1.65
C ALA A 207 7.94 11.46 -1.00
N SER A 208 8.96 11.03 -1.74
CA SER A 208 10.36 11.03 -1.29
C SER A 208 10.91 12.44 -1.03
N ALA A 209 10.48 13.45 -1.80
CA ALA A 209 10.89 14.83 -1.60
C ALA A 209 10.19 15.51 -0.42
N MET A 210 9.00 15.02 -0.06
CA MET A 210 8.19 15.57 1.03
C MET A 210 8.39 14.85 2.36
N ASP A 211 8.94 13.64 2.34
CA ASP A 211 9.26 12.85 3.53
C ASP A 211 10.17 13.64 4.47
N ARG A 212 9.69 13.87 5.70
CA ARG A 212 10.41 14.62 6.75
C ARG A 212 11.11 13.70 7.74
N MET A 213 10.90 12.39 7.62
CA MET A 213 11.42 11.41 8.56
C MET A 213 12.78 10.89 8.09
N GLN A 214 13.52 10.29 9.01
CA GLN A 214 14.82 9.70 8.69
C GLN A 214 14.61 8.28 8.16
N GLU A 215 14.12 8.19 6.94
CA GLU A 215 13.93 6.94 6.19
C GLU A 215 14.35 7.13 4.72
N THR A 216 14.62 6.03 4.02
CA THR A 216 15.09 6.05 2.64
C THR A 216 14.05 5.35 1.75
N PRO A 217 13.10 6.09 1.16
CA PRO A 217 12.18 5.52 0.20
C PRO A 217 12.90 4.87 -0.98
N LEU A 218 12.38 3.72 -1.44
CA LEU A 218 12.95 2.97 -2.56
C LEU A 218 11.90 2.74 -3.65
N LEU A 219 12.34 2.88 -4.90
CA LEU A 219 11.60 2.48 -6.09
C LEU A 219 12.39 1.38 -6.80
N SER A 220 11.74 0.23 -7.02
CA SER A 220 12.25 -0.85 -7.85
C SER A 220 11.33 -1.00 -9.06
N ASP A 221 11.91 -0.81 -10.24
CA ASP A 221 11.19 -0.85 -11.52
C ASP A 221 12.09 -1.47 -12.61
N PRO A 222 12.30 -2.79 -12.58
CA PRO A 222 13.22 -3.48 -13.49
C PRO A 222 12.84 -3.34 -14.98
N ASP A 223 11.58 -3.02 -15.28
CA ASP A 223 11.05 -2.94 -16.64
C ASP A 223 10.72 -1.50 -17.09
N GLY A 224 10.99 -0.48 -16.27
CA GLY A 224 10.77 0.94 -16.60
C GLY A 224 9.29 1.31 -16.79
N LEU A 225 8.39 0.72 -16.00
CA LEU A 225 6.94 0.91 -16.10
C LEU A 225 6.41 2.08 -15.25
N ALA A 226 7.14 2.52 -14.23
CA ALA A 226 6.66 3.45 -13.21
C ALA A 226 6.20 4.80 -13.79
N GLY A 227 6.89 5.31 -14.81
CA GLY A 227 6.52 6.55 -15.52
C GLY A 227 5.33 6.40 -16.49
N GLY A 228 4.80 5.20 -16.68
CA GLY A 228 3.67 4.92 -17.59
C GLY A 228 2.43 4.32 -16.92
N VAL A 229 2.50 4.01 -15.62
CA VAL A 229 1.43 3.35 -14.88
C VAL A 229 0.84 4.28 -13.81
N SER A 230 -0.48 4.20 -13.66
CA SER A 230 -1.27 4.76 -12.55
C SER A 230 -2.03 3.61 -11.90
N PRO A 231 -2.41 3.71 -10.61
CA PRO A 231 -3.48 2.90 -10.06
C PRO A 231 -4.73 3.02 -10.95
#